data_AF-Q6H0Y4-F1
#
_entry.id   AF-Q6H0Y4-F1
#
_cell.length_a   1.000
_cell.length_b   1.000
_cell.length_c   1.000
_cell.angle_alpha   90.00
_cell.angle_beta   90.00
_cell.angle_gamma   90.00
#
_symmetry.space_group_name_H-M   'P 1'
#
loop_
_entity.id
_entity.type
_entity.pdbx_description
1 polymer ?
#
loop_
_entity_poly.entity_id
_entity_poly.type
_entity_poly.pdbx_seq_one_letter_code
_entity_poly.pdbx_strand_id
1 'polypeptide(L)'
;MPNIVSLLKKIAEERGIKYEELPSGVVILINNHNQAFLQITVVKDAYYVRYLLKDSAYLVRRLNRRILDDIIQGTLREDGKIVFRISVQ
;
A
#
# COMPACT_ATOMS: atom_id res chain seq x y z
N MET A 1 6.40 -0.57 -19.05
CA MET A 1 5.66 -1.25 -17.96
C MET A 1 4.79 -0.22 -17.26
N PRO A 2 3.51 -0.49 -16.96
CA PRO A 2 2.74 0.42 -16.12
C PRO A 2 3.48 0.60 -14.80
N ASN A 3 3.83 1.84 -14.46
CA ASN A 3 4.41 2.15 -13.16
C ASN A 3 3.44 1.67 -12.08
N ILE A 4 3.94 0.98 -11.06
CA ILE A 4 3.11 0.46 -9.97
C ILE A 4 2.24 1.54 -9.32
N VAL A 5 2.75 2.77 -9.30
CA VAL A 5 2.05 3.98 -8.90
C VAL A 5 0.78 4.20 -9.73
N SER A 6 0.88 4.06 -11.05
CA SER A 6 -0.27 4.19 -11.96
C SER A 6 -1.29 3.08 -11.73
N LEU A 7 -0.86 1.85 -11.44
CA LEU A 7 -1.76 0.75 -11.12
C LEU A 7 -2.50 1.00 -9.79
N LEU A 8 -1.78 1.43 -8.76
CA LEU A 8 -2.35 1.75 -7.45
C LEU A 8 -3.36 2.91 -7.55
N LYS A 9 -3.00 3.98 -8.27
CA LYS A 9 -3.90 5.12 -8.52
C LYS A 9 -5.19 4.66 -9.21
N LYS A 10 -5.08 3.84 -10.25
CA LYS A 10 -6.24 3.27 -10.96
C LYS A 10 -7.15 2.47 -10.03
N ILE A 11 -6.58 1.59 -9.18
CA ILE A 11 -7.37 0.80 -8.23
C ILE A 11 -8.04 1.70 -7.18
N ALA A 12 -7.35 2.73 -6.71
CA ALA A 12 -7.92 3.70 -5.76
C ALA A 12 -9.12 4.44 -6.38
N GLU A 13 -8.97 4.95 -7.60
CA GLU A 13 -10.04 5.62 -8.36
C GLU A 13 -11.25 4.68 -8.60
N GLU A 14 -11.01 3.44 -9.03
CA GLU A 14 -12.07 2.42 -9.23
C GLU A 14 -12.87 2.13 -7.94
N ARG A 15 -12.28 2.38 -6.77
CA ARG A 15 -12.87 2.13 -5.45
C ARG A 15 -13.36 3.40 -4.76
N GLY A 16 -13.28 4.56 -5.41
CA GLY A 16 -13.62 5.86 -4.81
C GLY A 16 -12.70 6.28 -3.67
N ILE A 17 -11.50 5.69 -3.58
CA ILE A 17 -10.50 5.99 -2.56
C ILE A 17 -9.63 7.14 -3.06
N LYS A 18 -9.41 8.14 -2.20
CA LYS A 18 -8.53 9.26 -2.54
C LYS A 18 -7.07 8.81 -2.47
N TYR A 19 -6.31 9.20 -3.49
CA TYR A 19 -4.89 8.90 -3.67
C TYR A 19 -4.09 10.21 -3.58
N GLU A 20 -3.05 10.23 -2.76
CA GLU A 20 -2.10 11.34 -2.69
C GLU A 20 -0.65 10.84 -2.77
N GLU A 21 0.16 11.47 -3.62
CA GLU A 21 1.60 11.25 -3.71
C GLU A 21 2.33 12.46 -3.13
N LEU A 22 3.14 12.23 -2.10
CA LEU A 22 3.92 13.27 -1.44
C LEU A 22 5.22 13.52 -2.21
N PRO A 23 5.85 14.71 -2.07
CA PRO A 23 7.14 15.02 -2.72
C PRO A 23 8.27 14.04 -2.40
N SER A 24 8.17 13.30 -1.28
CA SER A 24 9.10 12.25 -0.88
C SER A 24 8.94 10.93 -1.66
N GLY A 25 7.94 10.82 -2.53
CA GLY A 25 7.57 9.56 -3.19
C GLY A 25 6.78 8.60 -2.28
N VAL A 26 6.33 9.07 -1.12
CA VAL A 26 5.39 8.34 -0.27
C VAL A 26 3.98 8.51 -0.83
N VAL A 27 3.28 7.40 -0.99
CA VAL A 27 1.88 7.37 -1.38
C VAL A 27 1.00 7.17 -0.15
N ILE A 28 -0.07 7.95 -0.04
CA ILE A 28 -1.08 7.85 1.00
C ILE A 28 -2.42 7.52 0.34
N LEU A 29 -3.16 6.54 0.90
CA LEU A 29 -4.57 6.34 0.58
C LEU A 29 -5.44 6.86 1.70
N ILE A 30 -6.48 7.59 1.30
CA ILE A 30 -7.41 8.27 2.20
C ILE A 30 -8.81 7.72 1.93
N ASN A 31 -9.48 7.24 2.97
CA ASN A 31 -10.82 6.69 2.87
C ASN A 31 -11.88 7.80 2.72
N ASN A 32 -13.14 7.41 2.53
CA ASN A 32 -14.26 8.35 2.36
C ASN A 32 -14.56 9.20 3.60
N HIS A 33 -14.00 8.84 4.77
CA HIS A 33 -14.07 9.62 6.01
C HIS A 33 -12.89 10.59 6.15
N ASN A 34 -12.12 10.81 5.08
CA ASN A 34 -10.93 11.66 5.05
C ASN A 34 -9.83 11.22 6.03
N GLN A 35 -9.75 9.92 6.33
CA GLN A 35 -8.72 9.34 7.18
C GLN A 35 -7.69 8.61 6.32
N ALA A 36 -6.42 8.96 6.51
CA ALA A 36 -5.32 8.20 5.93
C ALA A 36 -5.28 6.81 6.57
N PHE A 37 -5.38 5.76 5.75
CA PHE A 37 -5.44 4.38 6.26
C PHE A 37 -4.30 3.49 5.76
N LEU A 38 -3.63 3.90 4.68
CA LEU A 38 -2.54 3.16 4.08
C LEU A 38 -1.44 4.11 3.63
N GLN A 39 -0.20 3.74 3.90
CA GLN A 39 1.01 4.41 3.41
C GLN A 39 1.86 3.40 2.64
N ILE A 40 2.29 3.77 1.44
CA ILE A 40 3.16 2.94 0.60
C ILE A 40 4.38 3.75 0.18
N THR A 41 5.58 3.18 0.28
CA THR A 41 6.79 3.78 -0.31
C THR A 41 7.76 2.72 -0.79
N VAL A 42 8.70 3.10 -1.64
CA VAL A 42 9.75 2.21 -2.14
C VAL A 42 10.93 2.26 -1.18
N VAL A 43 11.40 1.09 -0.72
CA VAL A 43 12.60 0.93 0.11
C VAL A 43 13.51 -0.06 -0.60
N LYS A 44 14.58 0.44 -1.21
CA LYS A 44 15.47 -0.33 -2.10
C LYS A 44 14.66 -1.04 -3.21
N ASP A 45 14.67 -2.37 -3.22
CA ASP A 45 14.01 -3.21 -4.23
C ASP A 45 12.66 -3.78 -3.74
N ALA A 46 12.06 -3.15 -2.72
CA ALA A 46 10.80 -3.58 -2.12
C ALA A 46 9.88 -2.39 -1.84
N TYR A 47 8.63 -2.70 -1.53
CA TYR A 47 7.60 -1.76 -1.15
C TYR A 47 7.32 -1.89 0.34
N TYR A 48 7.54 -0.82 1.08
CA TYR A 48 7.08 -0.70 2.46
C TYR A 48 5.61 -0.29 2.44
N VAL A 49 4.76 -1.11 3.07
CA VAL A 49 3.31 -0.93 3.14
C VAL A 49 2.94 -0.86 4.62
N ARG A 50 2.50 0.30 5.08
CA ARG A 50 2.05 0.51 6.46
C ARG A 50 0.55 0.75 6.48
N TYR A 51 -0.13 -0.05 7.29
CA TYR A 51 -1.50 0.24 7.68
C TYR A 51 -1.45 1.31 8.77
N LEU A 52 -2.21 2.39 8.60
CA LEU A 52 -2.22 3.50 9.57
C LEU A 52 -3.28 3.29 10.65
N LEU A 53 -4.34 2.54 10.33
CA LEU A 53 -5.43 2.19 11.25
C LEU A 53 -5.24 0.82 11.92
N LYS A 54 -4.21 0.07 11.51
CA LYS A 54 -3.82 -1.20 12.10
C LYS A 54 -2.34 -1.08 12.39
N ASP A 55 -1.89 -1.43 13.59
CA ASP A 55 -0.46 -1.37 13.93
C ASP A 55 0.31 -2.50 13.26
N SER A 56 0.42 -2.41 11.93
CA SER A 56 1.07 -3.39 11.08
C SER A 56 1.69 -2.74 9.87
N ALA A 57 2.92 -3.17 9.58
CA ALA A 57 3.62 -2.80 8.37
C ALA A 57 4.27 -4.04 7.74
N TYR A 58 4.46 -4.00 6.43
CA TYR A 58 4.95 -5.11 5.63
C TYR A 58 5.97 -4.62 4.61
N LEU A 59 6.99 -5.44 4.35
CA LEU A 59 7.82 -5.31 3.16
C LEU A 59 7.35 -6.30 2.09
N VAL A 60 7.07 -5.80 0.90
CA VAL A 60 6.53 -6.56 -0.24
C VAL A 60 7.47 -6.41 -1.44
N ARG A 61 8.05 -7.49 -1.96
CA ARG A 61 9.05 -7.40 -3.06
C ARG A 61 8.43 -7.17 -4.43
N ARG A 62 7.19 -7.61 -4.62
CA ARG A 62 6.49 -7.51 -5.90
C ARG A 62 5.05 -7.14 -5.63
N LEU A 63 4.61 -6.06 -6.27
CA LEU A 63 3.21 -5.67 -6.27
C LEU A 63 2.61 -6.03 -7.63
N ASN A 64 1.43 -6.63 -7.59
CA ASN A 64 0.56 -6.84 -8.73
C ASN A 64 -0.87 -6.46 -8.32
N ARG A 65 -1.80 -6.45 -9.27
CA ARG A 65 -3.21 -6.09 -9.03
C ARG A 65 -3.78 -6.82 -7.80
N ARG A 66 -3.65 -8.14 -7.75
CA ARG A 66 -4.16 -8.97 -6.64
C ARG A 66 -3.56 -8.56 -5.29
N ILE A 67 -2.24 -8.41 -5.21
CA ILE A 67 -1.56 -8.02 -3.96
C ILE A 67 -1.99 -6.61 -3.53
N LEU A 68 -2.13 -5.68 -4.47
CA LEU A 68 -2.64 -4.33 -4.19
C LEU A 68 -4.09 -4.36 -3.68
N ASP A 69 -4.93 -5.20 -4.27
CA ASP A 69 -6.31 -5.38 -3.84
C ASP A 69 -6.38 -5.96 -2.41
N ASP A 70 -5.52 -6.94 -2.08
CA ASP A 70 -5.38 -7.51 -0.73
C ASP A 70 -4.82 -6.47 0.25
N ILE A 71 -3.87 -5.64 -0.20
CA ILE A 71 -3.31 -4.54 0.58
C ILE A 71 -4.42 -3.56 0.96
N ILE A 72 -5.17 -3.06 -0.02
CA ILE A 72 -6.21 -2.04 0.20
C ILE A 72 -7.33 -2.57 1.11
N GLN A 73 -7.69 -3.85 0.97
CA GLN A 73 -8.70 -4.50 1.82
C GLN A 73 -8.17 -4.85 3.22
N GLY A 74 -6.86 -4.74 3.44
CA GLY A 74 -6.24 -5.13 4.70
C GLY A 74 -6.35 -6.63 5.01
N THR A 75 -6.41 -7.45 3.95
CA THR A 75 -6.49 -8.91 3.98
C THR A 75 -5.16 -9.57 3.61
N LEU A 76 -4.11 -8.77 3.42
CA LEU A 76 -2.77 -9.21 3.09
C LEU A 76 -2.27 -10.25 4.13
N ARG A 77 -1.99 -11.49 3.70
CA ARG A 77 -1.55 -12.62 4.56
C ARG A 77 -0.11 -13.01 4.29
N GLU A 78 0.62 -13.42 5.32
CA GLU A 78 1.99 -13.94 5.19
C GLU A 78 2.00 -15.27 4.42
N ASP A 79 2.04 -15.21 3.09
CA ASP A 79 2.04 -16.38 2.21
C ASP A 79 3.12 -16.31 1.12
N GLY A 80 4.39 -16.45 1.49
CA GLY A 80 5.52 -16.59 0.56
C GLY A 80 5.81 -15.39 -0.38
N LYS A 81 4.93 -14.38 -0.41
CA LYS A 81 5.04 -13.13 -1.20
C LYS A 81 5.30 -11.89 -0.32
N ILE A 82 4.99 -12.00 0.96
CA ILE A 82 5.32 -11.03 2.01
C ILE A 82 6.64 -11.42 2.62
N VAL A 83 7.55 -10.46 2.78
CA VAL A 83 8.88 -10.76 3.29
C VAL A 83 8.90 -10.73 4.81
N PHE A 84 8.34 -9.67 5.43
CA PHE A 84 8.37 -9.50 6.89
C PHE A 84 7.25 -8.58 7.38
N ARG A 85 6.60 -8.94 8.50
CA ARG A 85 5.86 -7.97 9.33
C ARG A 85 6.86 -7.16 10.15
N ILE A 86 6.73 -5.84 10.09
CA ILE A 86 7.53 -4.91 10.87
C ILE A 86 6.70 -4.51 12.08
N SER A 87 7.26 -4.70 13.28
CA SER A 87 6.71 -4.11 14.50
C SER A 87 6.94 -2.61 14.43
N VAL A 88 5.86 -1.84 14.50
CA VAL A 88 5.95 -0.38 14.60
C VAL A 88 5.84 -0.06 16.09
N GLN A 89 6.85 0.61 16.65
CA GLN A 89 6.83 1.14 18.01
C GLN A 89 6.35 2.58 18.00
#